data_AF-A0A972S9I4-F1
#
_entry.id   AF-A0A972S9I4-F1
#
_cell.length_a   1.000
_cell.length_b   1.000
_cell.length_c   1.000
_cell.angle_alpha   90.00
_cell.angle_beta   90.00
_cell.angle_gamma   90.00
#
_symmetry.space_group_name_H-M   'P 1'
#
loop_
_entity.id
_entity.type
_entity.pdbx_description
1 polymer ?
#
loop_
_entity_poly.entity_id
_entity_poly.type
_entity_poly.pdbx_seq_one_letter_code
_entity_poly.pdbx_strand_id
1 'polypeptide(L)'
;MFLKEIGFSLWCDFIERDFLQKEFKEWINKGVINGATSNPAIFKEAFLNSPAYKEDREKLKGKDKKRIYELLAIKDIKTAANILKPL
;
A
#
# COMPACT_ATOMS: atom_id res chain seq x y z
N MET A 1 -10.64 -12.31 -2.34
CA MET A 1 -11.30 -13.59 -2.68
C MET A 1 -10.86 -14.58 -1.64
N PHE A 2 -11.82 -15.08 -0.85
CA PHE A 2 -11.57 -16.13 0.12
C PHE A 2 -12.34 -17.39 -0.30
N LEU A 3 -11.65 -18.52 -0.47
CA LEU A 3 -12.29 -19.83 -0.66
C LEU A 3 -12.00 -20.69 0.56
N LYS A 4 -12.90 -20.63 1.54
CA LYS A 4 -12.74 -21.27 2.84
C LYS A 4 -12.57 -22.79 2.73
N GLU A 5 -13.27 -23.44 1.82
CA GLU A 5 -13.26 -24.90 1.65
C GLU A 5 -11.89 -25.46 1.31
N ILE A 6 -11.07 -24.67 0.59
CA ILE A 6 -9.73 -25.06 0.17
C ILE A 6 -8.63 -24.25 0.87
N GLY A 7 -8.98 -23.42 1.85
CA GLY A 7 -8.02 -22.58 2.59
C GLY A 7 -7.31 -21.53 1.72
N PHE A 8 -7.90 -21.10 0.61
CA PHE A 8 -7.26 -20.17 -0.32
C PHE A 8 -7.67 -18.71 -0.08
N SER A 9 -6.70 -17.80 -0.14
CA SER A 9 -6.90 -16.36 0.01
C SER A 9 -6.08 -15.59 -1.02
N LEU A 10 -6.75 -14.84 -1.91
CA LEU A 10 -6.07 -14.01 -2.91
C LEU A 10 -5.65 -12.67 -2.33
N TRP A 11 -4.36 -12.36 -2.41
CA TRP A 11 -3.78 -11.08 -1.98
C TRP A 11 -3.19 -10.33 -3.19
N CYS A 12 -3.11 -9.01 -3.09
CA CYS A 12 -2.53 -8.14 -4.11
C CYS A 12 -1.05 -7.87 -3.82
N ASP A 13 -0.14 -8.19 -4.75
CA ASP A 13 1.29 -7.87 -4.60
C ASP A 13 1.62 -6.44 -5.07
N PHE A 14 0.95 -5.47 -4.46
CA PHE A 14 1.11 -4.06 -4.78
C PHE A 14 0.59 -3.15 -3.67
N ILE A 15 1.35 -2.09 -3.38
CA ILE A 15 0.94 -0.99 -2.52
C ILE A 15 1.43 0.33 -3.13
N GLU A 16 0.49 1.25 -3.31
CA GLU A 16 0.74 2.62 -3.74
C GLU A 16 -0.40 3.49 -3.17
N ARG A 17 -0.10 4.75 -2.81
CA ARG A 17 -1.02 5.59 -2.05
C ARG A 17 -2.36 5.85 -2.72
N ASP A 18 -2.37 6.19 -4.00
CA ASP A 18 -3.60 6.45 -4.74
C ASP A 18 -4.39 5.16 -4.92
N PHE A 19 -3.71 4.06 -5.26
CA PHE A 19 -4.32 2.73 -5.34
C PHE A 19 -5.03 2.34 -4.03
N LEU A 20 -4.38 2.57 -2.88
CA LEU A 20 -4.98 2.30 -1.57
C LEU A 20 -6.28 3.09 -1.36
N GLN A 21 -6.32 4.36 -1.77
CA GLN A 21 -7.47 5.23 -1.56
C GLN A 21 -8.61 4.99 -2.55
N LYS A 22 -8.31 4.43 -3.71
CA LYS A 22 -9.26 4.18 -4.80
C LYS A 22 -9.55 2.68 -4.91
N GLU A 23 -8.86 1.98 -5.80
CA GLU A 23 -9.21 0.62 -6.24
C GLU A 23 -9.07 -0.42 -5.13
N PHE A 24 -8.06 -0.31 -4.26
CA PHE A 24 -7.83 -1.30 -3.20
C PHE A 24 -9.04 -1.42 -2.27
N LYS A 25 -9.58 -0.30 -1.80
CA LYS A 25 -10.77 -0.27 -0.94
C LYS A 25 -11.99 -0.87 -1.65
N GLU A 26 -12.15 -0.57 -2.93
CA GLU A 26 -13.22 -1.16 -3.75
C GLU A 26 -13.07 -2.68 -3.88
N TRP A 27 -11.85 -3.17 -4.13
CA TRP A 27 -11.57 -4.60 -4.27
C TRP A 27 -11.77 -5.36 -2.97
N ILE A 28 -11.44 -4.77 -1.82
CA ILE A 28 -11.75 -5.32 -0.50
C ILE A 28 -13.28 -5.41 -0.31
N ASN A 29 -14.02 -4.32 -0.58
CA ASN A 29 -15.47 -4.30 -0.43
C ASN A 29 -16.19 -5.30 -1.35
N LYS A 30 -15.66 -5.52 -2.56
CA LYS A 30 -16.17 -6.51 -3.52
C LYS A 30 -15.69 -7.94 -3.24
N GLY A 31 -14.85 -8.15 -2.22
CA GLY A 31 -14.28 -9.45 -1.89
C GLY A 31 -13.31 -10.00 -2.96
N VAL A 32 -12.75 -9.15 -3.81
CA VAL A 32 -11.82 -9.55 -4.90
C VAL A 32 -10.47 -9.96 -4.32
N ILE A 33 -9.97 -9.26 -3.32
CA ILE A 33 -8.73 -9.59 -2.58
C ILE A 33 -8.99 -9.56 -1.07
N ASN A 34 -8.07 -10.14 -0.29
CA ASN A 34 -8.16 -10.21 1.17
C ASN A 34 -6.89 -9.67 1.87
N GLY A 35 -6.07 -8.92 1.15
CA GLY A 35 -4.78 -8.49 1.66
C GLY A 35 -3.93 -7.87 0.57
N ALA A 36 -2.84 -7.26 1.00
CA ALA A 36 -1.79 -6.77 0.12
C ALA A 36 -0.41 -7.07 0.71
N THR A 37 0.58 -7.17 -0.18
CA THR A 37 2.00 -7.23 0.18
C THR A 37 2.72 -6.01 -0.35
N SER A 38 3.82 -5.67 0.33
CA SER A 38 4.78 -4.68 -0.14
C SER A 38 6.17 -5.27 -0.05
N ASN A 39 7.10 -4.65 -0.77
CA ASN A 39 8.52 -4.91 -0.64
C ASN A 39 9.29 -3.62 -1.00
N PRO A 40 10.61 -3.56 -0.73
CA PRO A 40 11.39 -2.36 -1.02
C PRO A 40 11.37 -1.94 -2.51
N ALA A 41 11.22 -2.87 -3.44
CA ALA A 41 11.16 -2.56 -4.87
C ALA A 41 9.84 -1.87 -5.26
N ILE A 42 8.71 -2.35 -4.74
CA ILE A 42 7.39 -1.73 -4.91
C ILE A 42 7.41 -0.30 -4.36
N PHE A 43 7.95 -0.09 -3.16
CA PHE A 43 8.05 1.25 -2.59
C PHE A 43 9.00 2.17 -3.36
N LYS A 44 10.14 1.65 -3.83
CA LYS A 44 11.05 2.42 -4.68
C LYS A 44 10.32 2.94 -5.92
N GLU A 45 9.57 2.07 -6.59
CA GLU A 45 8.82 2.41 -7.80
C GLU A 45 7.74 3.46 -7.49
N ALA A 46 6.92 3.21 -6.47
CA ALA A 46 5.87 4.13 -6.04
C ALA A 46 6.43 5.51 -5.65
N PHE A 47 7.45 5.55 -4.78
CA PHE A 47 7.96 6.81 -4.24
C PHE A 47 8.65 7.67 -5.28
N LEU A 48 9.28 7.08 -6.30
CA LEU A 48 9.97 7.83 -7.34
C LEU A 48 9.03 8.25 -8.47
N ASN A 49 8.13 7.36 -8.89
CA ASN A 49 7.40 7.53 -10.15
C ASN A 49 5.93 7.92 -9.96
N SER A 50 5.31 7.64 -8.80
CA SER A 50 3.93 8.08 -8.56
C SER A 50 3.87 9.58 -8.22
N PRO A 51 2.91 10.33 -8.83
CA PRO A 51 2.59 11.70 -8.45
C PRO A 51 2.12 11.83 -6.99
N ALA A 52 1.53 10.78 -6.40
CA ALA A 52 0.96 10.79 -5.05
C ALA A 52 1.99 11.08 -3.95
N TYR A 53 3.28 10.96 -4.27
CA TYR A 53 4.41 11.22 -3.36
C TYR A 53 5.18 12.49 -3.69
N LYS A 54 4.80 13.24 -4.74
CA LYS A 54 5.55 14.42 -5.19
C LYS A 54 5.72 15.46 -4.09
N GLU A 55 4.65 15.76 -3.35
CA GLU A 55 4.69 16.73 -2.25
C GLU A 55 5.59 16.25 -1.10
N ASP A 56 5.53 14.95 -0.77
CA ASP A 56 6.40 14.38 0.28
C ASP A 56 7.88 14.42 -0.12
N ARG A 57 8.20 14.16 -1.40
CA ARG A 57 9.58 14.25 -1.92
C ARG A 57 10.16 15.65 -1.71
N GLU A 58 9.37 16.69 -1.96
CA GLU A 58 9.81 18.08 -1.74
C GLU A 58 9.92 18.41 -0.25
N LYS A 59 8.92 18.06 0.56
CA LYS A 59 8.90 18.36 2.02
C LYS A 59 9.99 17.64 2.81
N LEU A 60 10.39 16.46 2.38
CA LEU A 60 11.34 15.60 3.10
C LEU A 60 12.77 15.73 2.56
N LYS A 61 13.01 16.61 1.58
CA LYS A 61 14.33 16.86 1.00
C LYS A 61 15.34 17.26 2.09
N GLY A 62 16.55 16.69 2.03
CA GLY A 62 17.63 16.94 2.99
C GLY A 62 17.53 16.17 4.31
N LYS A 63 16.50 15.35 4.52
CA LYS A 63 16.43 14.43 5.68
C LYS A 63 17.18 13.12 5.42
N ASP A 64 17.41 12.36 6.49
CA ASP A 64 18.00 11.02 6.41
C ASP A 64 17.17 10.08 5.49
N LYS A 65 17.85 9.38 4.56
CA LYS A 65 17.19 8.58 3.53
C LYS A 65 16.37 7.42 4.10
N LYS A 66 16.91 6.73 5.12
CA LYS A 66 16.21 5.62 5.77
C LYS A 66 14.96 6.14 6.48
N ARG A 67 15.07 7.27 7.17
CA ARG A 67 13.94 7.91 7.84
C ARG A 67 12.83 8.32 6.86
N ILE A 68 13.19 8.86 5.69
CA ILE A 68 12.22 9.19 4.64
C ILE A 68 11.46 7.92 4.19
N TYR A 69 12.20 6.86 3.85
CA TYR A 69 11.60 5.60 3.43
C TYR A 69 10.64 5.05 4.49
N GLU A 70 11.06 4.97 5.74
CA GLU A 70 10.22 4.44 6.83
C GLU A 70 8.96 5.28 7.05
N LEU A 71 9.07 6.61 7.01
CA LEU A 71 7.92 7.50 7.18
C LEU A 71 6.86 7.26 6.11
N LEU A 72 7.27 7.13 4.85
CA LEU A 72 6.35 6.90 3.73
C LEU A 72 5.77 5.47 3.78
N ALA A 73 6.64 4.46 3.93
CA ALA A 73 6.22 3.06 3.96
C ALA A 73 5.27 2.78 5.14
N ILE A 74 5.59 3.25 6.35
CA ILE A 74 4.72 3.06 7.53
C ILE A 74 3.37 3.72 7.33
N LYS A 75 3.32 4.91 6.71
CA LYS A 75 2.06 5.62 6.44
C LYS A 75 1.17 4.81 5.51
N ASP A 76 1.73 4.28 4.43
CA ASP A 76 0.97 3.51 3.45
C ASP A 76 0.54 2.15 4.03
N ILE A 77 1.41 1.45 4.78
CA ILE A 77 1.06 0.20 5.47
C ILE A 77 -0.04 0.41 6.51
N LYS A 78 0.01 1.49 7.30
CA LYS A 78 -1.07 1.83 8.24
C LYS A 78 -2.38 2.10 7.51
N THR A 79 -2.32 2.75 6.35
CA THR A 79 -3.50 3.02 5.52
C THR A 79 -4.11 1.71 5.01
N ALA A 80 -3.30 0.82 4.45
CA ALA A 80 -3.75 -0.52 4.03
C ALA A 80 -4.36 -1.32 5.21
N ALA A 81 -3.69 -1.34 6.36
CA ALA A 81 -4.18 -2.01 7.56
C ALA A 81 -5.53 -1.46 8.05
N ASN A 82 -5.73 -0.14 7.99
CA ASN A 82 -7.01 0.47 8.34
C ASN A 82 -8.14 0.08 7.38
N ILE A 83 -7.84 -0.02 6.08
CA ILE A 83 -8.81 -0.47 5.06
C ILE A 83 -9.18 -1.94 5.26
N LEU A 84 -8.20 -2.78 5.62
CA LEU A 84 -8.37 -4.21 5.84
C LEU A 84 -9.09 -4.56 7.16
N LYS A 85 -9.19 -3.62 8.11
CA LYS A 85 -9.74 -3.84 9.45
C LYS A 85 -11.13 -4.54 9.50
N PRO A 86 -12.06 -4.33 8.54
CA PRO A 86 -13.36 -5.00 8.57
C PRO A 86 -13.38 -6.47 8.10
N LEU A 87 -12.26 -7.01 7.58
CA LEU A 87 -12.18 -8.40 7.10
C LEU A 87 -12.25 -9.45 8.22
#